data_AF-M3ISR6-F1
#
_entry.id   AF-M3ISR6-F1
#
_cell.length_a   1.000
_cell.length_b   1.000
_cell.length_c   1.000
_cell.angle_alpha   90.00
_cell.angle_beta   90.00
_cell.angle_gamma   90.00
#
_symmetry.space_group_name_H-M   'P 1'
#
loop_
_entity.id
_entity.type
_entity.pdbx_description
1 polymer ?
#
loop_
_entity_poly.entity_id
_entity_poly.type
_entity_poly.pdbx_seq_one_letter_code
_entity_poly.pdbx_strand_id
1 'polypeptide(L)' 'MDKDTDPVPLEKLTEKINVFLGPLEKREPGKNRVIIRGDGTASYQTVIKVIDKVNEAGVSKFNLAMVRQTGSGEK' A
#
# COMPACT_ATOMS: atom_id res chain seq x y z
N MET A 1 7.32 -12.75 -10.41
CA MET A 1 8.58 -12.04 -10.06
C MET A 1 8.24 -11.17 -8.87
N ASP A 2 8.08 -11.82 -7.73
CA ASP A 2 7.52 -11.25 -6.52
C ASP A 2 8.71 -10.90 -5.64
N LYS A 3 9.41 -9.82 -6.05
CA LYS A 3 10.56 -9.31 -5.32
C LYS A 3 10.07 -8.62 -4.06
N ASP A 4 10.45 -9.16 -2.92
CA ASP A 4 10.33 -8.61 -1.56
C ASP A 4 8.89 -8.41 -1.05
N THR A 5 8.25 -9.51 -0.65
CA THR A 5 7.02 -9.53 0.17
C THR A 5 7.31 -9.87 1.63
N ASP A 6 8.33 -9.27 2.23
CA ASP A 6 8.46 -9.31 3.68
C ASP A 6 7.35 -8.46 4.32
N PRO A 7 6.62 -8.98 5.31
CA PRO A 7 5.59 -8.22 6.00
C PRO A 7 6.23 -6.99 6.66
N VAL A 8 5.81 -5.80 6.23
CA VAL A 8 6.29 -4.54 6.79
C VAL A 8 5.35 -4.12 7.92
N PRO A 9 5.85 -3.90 9.15
CA PRO A 9 5.02 -3.35 10.20
C PRO A 9 4.56 -1.94 9.83
N LEU A 10 3.34 -1.58 10.23
CA LEU A 10 2.71 -0.30 9.89
C LEU A 10 3.60 0.91 10.22
N GLU A 11 4.39 0.80 11.29
CA GLU A 11 5.34 1.81 11.78
C GLU A 11 6.45 2.11 10.78
N LYS A 12 6.90 1.09 10.02
CA LYS A 12 7.97 1.19 9.02
C LYS A 12 7.44 1.38 7.61
N LEU A 13 6.12 1.40 7.43
CA LEU A 13 5.49 1.54 6.11
C LEU A 13 5.92 2.85 5.44
N THR A 14 5.92 3.96 6.17
CA THR A 14 6.34 5.27 5.66
C THR A 14 7.79 5.26 5.16
N GLU A 15 8.70 4.67 5.92
CA GLU A 15 10.12 4.56 5.54
C GLU A 15 10.28 3.69 4.29
N LYS A 16 9.61 2.53 4.24
CA LYS A 16 9.65 1.63 3.08
C LYS A 16 9.09 2.31 1.83
N ILE A 17 7.99 3.06 1.94
CA ILE A 17 7.42 3.86 0.85
C ILE A 17 8.43 4.92 0.40
N ASN A 18 9.14 5.56 1.33
CA ASN A 18 10.15 6.56 1.01
C ASN A 18 11.35 5.98 0.27
N VAL A 19 11.81 4.78 0.65
CA VAL A 19 12.85 4.04 -0.06
C VAL A 19 12.37 3.64 -1.46
N PHE A 20 11.12 3.18 -1.58
CA PHE A 20 10.57 2.68 -2.84
C PHE A 20 10.26 3.79 -3.86
N LEU A 21 9.61 4.87 -3.40
CA LEU A 21 9.24 6.01 -4.25
C LEU A 21 10.37 7.03 -4.41
N GLY A 22 11.45 6.90 -3.65
CA GLY A 22 12.54 7.88 -3.61
C GLY A 22 12.18 9.15 -2.83
N PRO A 23 13.11 10.13 -2.76
CA PRO A 23 12.90 11.38 -2.02
C PRO A 23 11.74 12.19 -2.62
N LEU A 24 10.95 12.84 -1.76
CA LEU A 24 9.72 13.57 -2.12
C LEU A 24 9.90 14.55 -3.29
N GLU A 25 11.03 15.24 -3.30
CA GLU A 25 11.52 16.17 -4.31
C GLU A 25 11.72 15.57 -5.72
N LYS A 26 11.91 14.26 -5.83
CA LYS A 26 12.05 13.54 -7.12
C LYS A 26 10.78 12.77 -7.51
N ARG A 27 9.71 12.87 -6.74
CA ARG A 27 8.47 12.13 -7.02
C ARG A 27 7.65 12.86 -8.06
N GLU A 28 7.45 12.22 -9.20
CA GLU A 28 6.54 12.72 -10.21
C GLU A 28 5.09 12.38 -9.80
N PRO A 29 4.24 13.38 -9.50
CA PRO A 29 2.86 13.15 -9.02
C PRO A 29 1.97 12.43 -10.03
N GLY A 30 2.40 12.31 -11.29
CA GLY A 30 1.72 11.55 -12.35
C GLY A 30 2.13 10.07 -12.45
N LYS A 31 3.34 9.69 -12.00
CA LYS A 31 3.87 8.32 -12.11
C LYS A 31 3.76 7.53 -10.81
N ASN A 32 3.72 8.22 -9.67
CA ASN A 32 3.66 7.57 -8.35
C ASN A 32 2.22 7.15 -8.01
N ARG A 33 1.71 6.12 -8.70
CA ARG A 33 0.41 5.52 -8.42
C ARG A 33 0.56 4.42 -7.37
N VAL A 34 0.13 4.71 -6.14
CA VAL A 34 0.04 3.70 -5.07
C VAL A 34 -1.32 2.98 -5.17
N ILE A 35 -1.31 1.66 -5.02
CA ILE A 35 -2.53 0.85 -4.97
C ILE A 35 -2.54 0.16 -3.61
N ILE A 36 -3.51 0.50 -2.77
CA ILE A 36 -3.73 -0.15 -1.48
C ILE A 36 -4.65 -1.34 -1.74
N ARG A 37 -4.12 -2.54 -1.53
CA ARG A 37 -4.87 -3.79 -1.70
C ARG A 37 -5.20 -4.37 -0.33
N GLY A 38 -6.49 -4.38 0.02
CA GLY A 38 -6.99 -4.98 1.26
C GLY A 38 -7.64 -6.32 0.98
N ASP A 39 -7.50 -7.27 1.91
CA ASP A 39 -8.38 -8.42 1.96
C ASP A 39 -9.79 -7.97 2.38
N GLY A 40 -10.84 -8.69 1.93
CA GLY A 40 -12.23 -8.32 2.23
C GLY A 40 -12.61 -8.39 3.72
N THR A 41 -11.72 -8.88 4.59
CA THR A 41 -11.90 -8.95 6.04
C THR A 41 -11.21 -7.79 6.78
N ALA A 42 -10.47 -6.94 6.07
CA ALA A 42 -9.81 -5.77 6.64
C ALA A 42 -10.83 -4.78 7.20
N SER A 43 -10.69 -4.46 8.48
CA SER A 43 -11.55 -3.47 9.15
C SER A 43 -11.30 -2.07 8.59
N TYR A 44 -12.36 -1.26 8.54
CA TYR A 44 -12.28 0.14 8.10
C TYR A 44 -11.20 0.93 8.84
N GLN A 45 -11.07 0.74 10.16
CA GLN A 45 -10.02 1.38 10.96
C GLN A 45 -8.61 1.03 10.48
N THR A 46 -8.38 -0.21 10.06
CA THR A 46 -7.10 -0.66 9.50
C THR A 46 -6.81 0.05 8.18
N VAL A 47 -7.81 0.16 7.31
CA VAL A 47 -7.69 0.87 6.03
C VAL A 47 -7.32 2.34 6.28
N ILE A 48 -7.99 3.02 7.21
CA ILE A 48 -7.69 4.42 7.55
C ILE A 48 -6.26 4.58 8.07
N LYS A 49 -5.80 3.67 8.95
CA LYS A 49 -4.42 3.70 9.47
C LYS A 49 -3.36 3.54 8.36
N VAL A 50 -3.63 2.68 7.38
CA VAL A 50 -2.73 2.50 6.23
C VAL A 50 -2.72 3.75 5.35
N ILE A 51 -3.90 4.34 5.09
CA ILE A 51 -4.02 5.59 4.33
C ILE A 51 -3.24 6.72 5.01
N ASP A 52 -3.38 6.86 6.33
CA ASP A 52 -2.69 7.88 7.11
C ASP A 52 -1.17 7.77 6.94
N LYS A 53 -0.61 6.56 7.09
CA LYS A 53 0.83 6.30 6.88
C LYS A 53 1.31 6.55 5.45
N VAL A 54 0.48 6.22 4.46
CA VAL A 54 0.75 6.49 3.04
C VAL A 54 0.72 8.00 2.77
N ASN A 55 -0.19 8.73 3.40
CA ASN A 55 -0.29 10.19 3.31
C ASN A 55 0.90 10.88 3.99
N GLU A 56 1.29 10.43 5.19
CA GLU A 56 2.51 10.87 5.89
C GLU A 56 3.76 10.67 5.02
N ALA A 57 3.77 9.63 4.20
CA ALA A 57 4.84 9.40 3.22
C ALA A 57 4.79 10.38 2.04
N GLY A 58 3.84 11.31 1.95
CA GLY A 58 3.66 12.27 0.86
C GLY A 58 2.94 11.71 -0.36
N VAL A 59 2.20 10.61 -0.21
CA VAL A 59 1.37 10.04 -1.27
C VAL A 59 -0.07 10.51 -1.10
N SER A 60 -0.48 11.48 -1.90
CA SER A 60 -1.85 12.03 -1.86
C SER A 60 -2.81 11.37 -2.85
N LYS A 61 -2.31 10.58 -3.81
CA LYS A 61 -3.11 9.88 -4.82
C LYS A 61 -2.88 8.38 -4.73
N PHE A 62 -3.91 7.65 -4.34
CA PHE A 62 -3.87 6.19 -4.26
C PHE A 62 -5.19 5.61 -4.77
N ASN A 63 -5.14 4.36 -5.24
CA ASN A 63 -6.32 3.59 -5.60
C ASN A 63 -6.54 2.52 -4.54
N LEU A 64 -7.79 2.32 -4.11
CA LEU A 64 -8.16 1.15 -3.33
C LEU A 64 -8.57 0.01 -4.26
N ALA A 65 -8.08 -1.18 -3.96
CA ALA A 65 -8.56 -2.40 -4.56
C ALA A 65 -8.77 -3.46 -3.47
N MET A 66 -9.79 -4.29 -3.66
CA MET A 66 -9.95 -5.50 -2.84
C MET A 66 -9.23 -6.64 -3.54
N VAL A 67 -8.44 -7.41 -2.80
CA VAL A 67 -7.96 -8.69 -3.30
C VAL A 67 -9.19 -9.61 -3.34
N ARG A 68 -9.65 -9.99 -4.53
CA ARG A 68 -10.58 -11.12 -4.61
C ARG A 68 -9.84 -12.29 -3.98
N GLN A 69 -10.36 -12.85 -2.88
CA GLN A 69 -9.99 -14.20 -2.51
C GLN A 69 -10.26 -15.04 -3.75
N THR A 70 -9.20 -15.44 -4.47
CA THR A 70 -9.29 -16.61 -5.32
C THR A 70 -9.59 -17.70 -4.33
N GLY A 71 -10.88 -17.99 -4.16
CA GLY A 71 -11.32 -19.14 -3.42
C GLY A 71 -10.49 -20.30 -3.92
N SER A 72 -9.95 -21.06 -2.98
CA SER A 72 -9.64 -22.46 -3.17
C SER A 72 -10.80 -23.05 -3.97
N GLY A 73 -10.61 -23.15 -5.28
CA GLY A 73 -11.48 -23.92 -6.15
C GLY A 73 -11.15 -25.37 -5.86
N GLU A 74 -11.73 -25.89 -4.78
CA GLU A 74 -11.99 -27.32 -4.67
C GLU A 74 -12.71 -27.76 -5.94
N LYS A 75 -12.01 -28.58 -6.74
CA LYS A 75 -12.54 -29.77 -7.38
C LYS A 75 -11.41 -30.75 -7.64
#